data_AF-A0A7X7K345-F1
#
_entry.id   AF-A0A7X7K345-F1
#
_cell.length_a   1.000
_cell.length_b   1.000
_cell.length_c   1.000
_cell.angle_alpha   90.00
_cell.angle_beta   90.00
_cell.angle_gamma   90.00
#
_symmetry.space_group_name_H-M   'P 1'
#
loop_
_entity.id
_entity.type
_entity.pdbx_description
1 polymer ?
#
loop_
_entity_poly.entity_id
_entity_poly.type
_entity_poly.pdbx_seq_one_letter_code
_entity_poly.pdbx_strand_id
1 'polypeptide(L)'
;RENIPKYRREPFETIVNRSILETLHRSLATQLNAMFVMVAIILFGGVTIRPFIATMLVGMMSETYSAIFIAVPLLVVWEQAAARRAAARAAA
;
A
#
# COMPACT_ATOMS: atom_id res chain seq x y z
N ARG A 1 -2.43 -7.38 10.73
CA ARG A 1 -3.29 -8.02 11.76
C ARG A 1 -3.11 -9.53 11.78
N GLU A 2 -3.14 -10.22 10.63
CA GLU A 2 -2.89 -11.68 10.57
C GLU A 2 -1.50 -12.12 11.06
N ASN A 3 -0.45 -11.32 10.84
CA ASN A 3 0.91 -11.70 11.24
C ASN A 3 1.24 -11.46 12.74
N ILE A 4 0.40 -10.73 13.46
CA ILE A 4 0.58 -10.40 14.89
C ILE A 4 0.56 -11.67 15.78
N PRO A 5 -0.42 -12.59 15.65
CA PRO A 5 -0.41 -13.84 16.41
C PRO A 5 0.70 -14.81 15.98
N LYS A 6 1.23 -14.69 14.74
CA LYS A 6 2.22 -15.61 14.17
C LYS A 6 3.67 -15.32 14.62
N TYR A 7 3.99 -14.07 14.95
CA TYR A 7 5.34 -13.61 15.33
C TYR A 7 5.39 -12.91 16.69
N ARG A 8 4.61 -13.39 17.67
CA ARG A 8 4.39 -12.75 18.98
C ARG A 8 5.65 -12.43 19.82
N ARG A 9 6.80 -12.99 19.46
CA ARG A 9 8.11 -12.79 20.13
C ARG A 9 9.01 -11.76 19.45
N GLU A 10 8.64 -11.27 18.27
CA GLU A 10 9.40 -10.28 17.50
C GLU A 10 8.89 -8.85 17.76
N PRO A 11 9.75 -7.83 17.61
CA PRO A 11 9.33 -6.42 17.70
C PRO A 11 8.21 -6.13 16.70
N PHE A 12 7.20 -5.36 17.13
CA PHE A 12 6.04 -5.02 16.29
C PHE A 12 6.45 -4.38 14.96
N GLU A 13 7.49 -3.54 14.95
CA GLU A 13 8.06 -2.96 13.73
C GLU A 13 8.55 -4.01 12.73
N THR A 14 9.20 -5.08 13.20
CA THR A 14 9.69 -6.18 12.36
C THR A 14 8.52 -6.95 11.73
N ILE A 15 7.46 -7.20 12.51
CA ILE A 15 6.25 -7.87 12.05
C ILE A 15 5.53 -7.03 10.99
N VAL A 16 5.43 -5.71 11.21
CA VAL A 16 4.82 -4.77 10.28
C VAL A 16 5.62 -4.70 8.98
N ASN A 17 6.94 -4.52 9.06
CA ASN A 17 7.79 -4.45 7.87
C ASN A 17 7.71 -5.73 7.02
N ARG A 18 7.72 -6.91 7.66
CA ARG A 18 7.58 -8.20 6.97
C ARG A 18 6.21 -8.34 6.30
N SER A 19 5.16 -7.95 7.00
CA SER A 19 3.79 -7.99 6.46
C SER A 19 3.64 -7.06 5.26
N ILE A 20 4.26 -5.87 5.32
CA ILE A 20 4.28 -4.92 4.21
C ILE A 20 5.01 -5.52 3.02
N LEU A 21 6.20 -6.10 3.20
CA LEU A 21 6.95 -6.71 2.10
C LEU A 21 6.15 -7.82 1.37
N GLU A 22 5.45 -8.65 2.14
CA GLU A 22 4.64 -9.75 1.63
C GLU A 22 3.44 -9.27 0.79
N THR A 23 2.67 -8.30 1.29
CA THR A 23 1.55 -7.72 0.53
C THR A 23 2.00 -6.81 -0.60
N LEU A 24 3.14 -6.13 -0.47
CA LEU A 24 3.70 -5.29 -1.52
C LEU A 24 4.01 -6.09 -2.78
N HIS A 25 4.61 -7.28 -2.64
CA HIS A 25 4.92 -8.12 -3.81
C HIS A 25 3.65 -8.50 -4.59
N ARG A 26 2.60 -8.95 -3.89
CA ARG A 26 1.31 -9.28 -4.51
C ARG A 26 0.64 -8.06 -5.13
N SER A 27 0.63 -6.94 -4.40
CA SER A 27 0.04 -5.68 -4.85
C SER A 27 0.70 -5.16 -6.13
N LEU A 28 2.04 -5.12 -6.15
CA LEU A 28 2.83 -4.72 -7.31
C LEU A 28 2.56 -5.65 -8.51
N ALA A 29 2.54 -6.96 -8.30
CA ALA A 29 2.24 -7.91 -9.38
C ALA A 29 0.85 -7.67 -10.01
N THR A 30 -0.18 -7.43 -9.20
CA THR A 30 -1.52 -7.09 -9.70
C THR A 30 -1.57 -5.74 -10.41
N GLN A 31 -0.89 -4.71 -9.89
CA GLN A 31 -0.87 -3.38 -10.51
C GLN A 31 -0.11 -3.39 -11.84
N LEU A 32 1.03 -4.08 -11.91
CA LEU A 32 1.79 -4.23 -13.16
C LEU A 32 0.98 -4.94 -14.24
N ASN A 33 0.26 -6.00 -13.88
CA ASN A 33 -0.63 -6.68 -14.81
C ASN A 33 -1.76 -5.77 -15.31
N ALA A 34 -2.38 -5.00 -14.42
CA ALA A 34 -3.42 -4.04 -14.81
C ALA A 34 -2.87 -2.95 -15.75
N MET A 35 -1.70 -2.38 -15.44
CA MET A 35 -1.01 -1.41 -16.30
C MET A 35 -0.71 -2.00 -17.69
N PHE A 36 -0.25 -3.26 -17.74
CA PHE A 36 0.00 -3.95 -19.00
C PHE A 36 -1.26 -4.03 -19.88
N VAL A 37 -2.40 -4.39 -19.29
CA VAL A 37 -3.69 -4.43 -19.98
C VAL A 37 -4.11 -3.02 -20.44
N MET A 38 -3.96 -1.99 -19.60
CA MET A 38 -4.30 -0.61 -19.95
C MET A 38 -3.45 -0.09 -21.12
N VAL A 39 -2.14 -0.39 -21.14
CA VAL A 39 -1.26 -0.06 -22.25
C VAL A 39 -1.69 -0.78 -23.54
N ALA A 40 -2.05 -2.06 -23.45
CA ALA A 40 -2.59 -2.79 -24.60
C ALA A 40 -3.88 -2.14 -25.15
N ILE A 41 -4.76 -1.67 -24.27
CA ILE A 41 -5.98 -0.96 -24.68
C ILE A 41 -5.67 0.42 -25.29
N ILE A 42 -4.63 1.12 -24.85
CA ILE A 42 -4.22 2.38 -25.48
C ILE A 42 -3.71 2.14 -26.91
N LEU A 43 -2.94 1.08 -27.12
CA LEU A 43 -2.37 0.72 -28.42
C LEU A 43 -3.42 0.17 -29.39
N PHE A 44 -4.22 -0.81 -28.94
CA PHE A 44 -5.14 -1.57 -29.79
C PHE A 44 -6.62 -1.19 -29.63
N GLY A 45 -6.97 -0.41 -28.62
CA GLY A 45 -8.35 -0.01 -28.34
C GLY A 45 -8.83 1.16 -29.19
N GLY A 46 -10.14 1.36 -29.19
CA GLY A 46 -10.83 2.38 -29.99
C GLY A 46 -10.55 3.81 -29.53
N VAL A 47 -10.63 4.76 -30.47
CA VAL A 47 -10.34 6.19 -30.26
C VAL A 47 -11.15 6.82 -29.12
N THR A 48 -12.37 6.34 -28.88
CA THR A 48 -13.27 6.88 -27.84
C THR A 48 -12.81 6.53 -26.42
N ILE A 49 -12.16 5.38 -26.22
CA ILE A 49 -11.78 4.90 -24.88
C ILE A 49 -10.35 5.28 -24.48
N ARG A 50 -9.49 5.59 -25.46
CA ARG A 50 -8.10 6.00 -25.24
C ARG A 50 -7.93 7.14 -24.23
N PRO A 51 -8.67 8.28 -24.32
CA PRO A 51 -8.50 9.35 -23.34
C PRO A 51 -8.92 8.92 -21.93
N PHE A 52 -9.95 8.09 -21.81
CA PHE A 52 -10.41 7.55 -20.52
C PHE A 52 -9.34 6.66 -19.88
N ILE A 53 -8.79 5.70 -20.63
CA ILE A 53 -7.77 4.78 -20.13
C ILE A 53 -6.45 5.52 -19.84
N ALA A 54 -6.08 6.51 -20.66
CA ALA A 54 -4.89 7.33 -20.41
C ALA A 54 -5.01 8.09 -19.07
N THR A 55 -6.18 8.65 -18.78
CA THR A 55 -6.43 9.33 -17.50
C THR A 55 -6.40 8.34 -16.33
N MET A 56 -6.99 7.15 -16.49
CA MET A 56 -6.91 6.10 -15.46
C MET A 56 -5.48 5.62 -15.23
N LEU A 57 -4.64 5.51 -16.27
CA LEU A 57 -3.25 5.08 -16.13
C LEU A 57 -2.44 6.08 -15.28
N VAL A 58 -2.64 7.38 -15.50
CA VAL A 58 -2.02 8.43 -14.68
C VAL A 58 -2.54 8.38 -13.23
N GLY A 59 -3.85 8.19 -13.04
CA GLY A 59 -4.44 8.02 -11.71
C GLY A 59 -3.86 6.82 -10.96
N MET A 60 -3.70 5.69 -11.65
CA MET A 60 -3.15 4.46 -11.08
C MET A 60 -1.69 4.62 -10.67
N MET A 61 -0.86 5.30 -11.47
CA MET A 61 0.54 5.61 -11.10
C MET A 61 0.62 6.43 -9.80
N SER A 62 -0.25 7.43 -9.66
CA SER A 62 -0.34 8.26 -8.45
C SER A 62 -0.83 7.46 -7.23
N GLU A 63 -1.80 6.57 -7.43
CA GLU A 63 -2.33 5.67 -6.39
C GLU A 63 -1.25 4.73 -5.84
N THR A 64 -0.49 4.07 -6.73
CA THR A 64 0.60 3.17 -6.35
C THR A 64 1.66 3.88 -5.51
N TYR A 65 2.09 5.06 -5.94
CA TYR A 65 3.09 5.84 -5.22
C TYR A 65 2.59 6.28 -3.84
N SER A 66 1.35 6.79 -3.78
CA SER A 66 0.73 7.25 -2.54
C SER A 66 0.58 6.12 -1.51
N ALA A 67 0.16 4.93 -1.95
CA ALA A 67 -0.03 3.79 -1.06
C ALA A 67 1.27 3.33 -0.37
N ILE A 68 2.40 3.36 -1.07
CA ILE A 68 3.68 2.88 -0.51
C ILE A 68 4.34 3.96 0.34
N PHE A 69 4.43 5.19 -0.15
CA PHE A 69 5.22 6.24 0.48
C PHE A 69 4.46 7.04 1.55
N ILE A 70 3.14 7.10 1.49
CA ILE A 70 2.34 7.88 2.46
C ILE A 70 1.71 6.96 3.50
N ALA A 71 1.08 5.86 3.09
CA ALA A 71 0.33 5.03 4.03
C ALA A 71 1.22 4.27 5.03
N VAL A 72 2.39 3.77 4.60
CA VAL A 72 3.31 3.01 5.46
C VAL A 72 3.88 3.86 6.61
N PRO A 73 4.54 5.02 6.37
CA PRO A 73 5.05 5.83 7.46
C PRO A 73 3.95 6.45 8.31
N LEU A 74 2.79 6.77 7.72
CA LEU A 74 1.64 7.26 8.48
C LEU A 74 1.15 6.22 9.50
N LEU A 75 1.12 4.94 9.12
CA LEU A 75 0.76 3.85 10.03
C LEU A 75 1.74 3.74 11.21
N VAL A 76 3.05 3.86 10.95
CA VAL A 76 4.10 3.80 11.98
C VAL A 76 3.95 4.96 12.98
N VAL A 77 3.78 6.19 12.48
CA VAL A 77 3.59 7.38 13.33
C VAL A 77 2.32 7.26 14.17
N TRP A 78 1.23 6.73 13.60
CA TRP A 78 -0.04 6.59 14.30
C TRP A 78 0.04 5.58 15.44
N GLU A 79 0.73 4.46 15.24
CA GLU A 79 0.97 3.47 16.29
C GLU A 79 1.86 4.05 17.41
N GLN A 80 2.95 4.75 17.06
CA GLN A 80 3.80 5.41 18.06
C GLN A 80 3.02 6.44 18.90
N ALA A 81 2.12 7.21 18.28
CA ALA A 81 1.27 8.16 18.98
C ALA A 81 0.24 7.46 19.88
N ALA A 82 -0.33 6.33 19.45
CA ALA A 82 -1.24 5.51 20.24
C ALA A 82 -0.53 4.90 21.46
N ALA A 83 0.67 4.36 21.27
CA ALA A 83 1.51 3.81 22.34
C ALA A 83 1.87 4.88 23.38
N ARG A 84 2.26 6.09 22.94
CA ARG A 84 2.53 7.24 23.85
C ARG A 84 1.29 7.62 24.67
N ARG A 85 0.11 7.65 24.06
CA ARG A 85 -1.15 7.95 24.76
C ARG A 85 -1.53 6.87 25.78
N ALA A 86 -1.29 5.60 25.47
CA ALA A 86 -1.53 4.50 26.39
C ALA A 86 -0.60 4.58 27.61
N ALA A 87 0.69 4.86 27.40
CA ALA A 87 1.66 5.04 28.48
C ALA A 87 1.30 6.24 29.39
N ALA A 88 0.89 7.37 28.81
CA ALA A 88 0.48 8.54 29.58
C ALA A 88 -0.77 8.29 30.45
N ARG A 89 -1.72 7.44 30.00
CA ARG A 89 -2.88 7.03 30.80
C ARG A 89 -2.55 6.05 31.90
N ALA A 90 -1.54 5.20 31.72
CA ALA A 90 -1.12 4.24 32.75
C ALA A 90 -0.30 4.90 33.87
N ALA A 91 0.28 6.07 33.60
CA ALA A 91 1.04 6.87 34.57
C ALA A 91 0.19 7.88 35.36
N ALA A 92 -1.11 8.00 35.05
CA ALA A 92 -2.09 8.84 35.73
C ALA A 92 -3.03 7.99 36.59
#